data_AF-J9DXE5-F1
#
_entry.id   AF-J9DXE5-F1
#
_cell.length_a   1.000
_cell.length_b   1.000
_cell.length_c   1.000
_cell.angle_alpha   90.00
_cell.angle_beta   90.00
_cell.angle_gamma   90.00
#
_symmetry.space_group_name_H-M   'P 1'
#
loop_
_entity.id
_entity.type
_entity.pdbx_description
1 polymer ?
#
loop_
_entity_poly.entity_id
_entity_poly.type
_entity_poly.pdbx_seq_one_letter_code
_entity_poly.pdbx_strand_id
1 'polypeptide(L)' 'MTVAEVIINVKDGYRIPSPDAMPNRLQTLQRNCFATEASKRWSMVQIRREIEMICLQFQD' A
#
# COMPACT_ATOMS: atom_id res chain seq x y z
N MET A 1 15.51 5.94 12.62
CA MET A 1 14.55 4.97 13.18
C MET A 1 15.17 3.59 13.12
N THR A 2 15.30 2.90 14.24
CA THR A 2 15.81 1.53 14.32
C THR A 2 14.73 0.52 13.94
N VAL A 3 15.11 -0.74 13.69
CA VAL A 3 14.13 -1.82 13.43
C VAL A 3 13.16 -2.00 14.60
N ALA A 4 13.65 -1.89 15.84
CA ALA A 4 12.81 -1.99 17.03
C ALA A 4 11.76 -0.87 17.09
N GLU A 5 12.16 0.37 16.80
CA GLU A 5 11.25 1.53 16.72
C GLU A 5 10.21 1.35 15.60
N VAL A 6 10.60 0.82 14.44
CA VAL A 6 9.67 0.52 13.34
C VAL A 6 8.60 -0.48 13.78
N ILE A 7 9.02 -1.57 14.46
CA ILE A 7 8.09 -2.62 14.90
C ILE A 7 7.06 -2.05 15.87
N ILE A 8 7.49 -1.22 16.83
CA ILE A 8 6.60 -0.57 17.80
C ILE A 8 5.62 0.34 17.07
N ASN A 9 6.12 1.26 16.25
CA ASN A 9 5.27 2.21 15.54
C ASN A 9 4.24 1.53 14.62
N VAL A 10 4.64 0.47 13.90
CA VAL A 10 3.74 -0.28 13.00
C VAL A 10 2.65 -1.01 13.78
N LYS A 11 2.96 -1.56 14.97
CA LYS A 11 1.97 -2.15 15.87
C LYS A 11 0.97 -1.11 16.38
N ASP A 12 1.44 0.11 16.65
CA ASP A 12 0.62 1.23 17.10
C ASP A 12 -0.17 1.91 15.96
N GLY A 13 -0.09 1.36 14.75
CA GLY A 13 -0.90 1.79 13.60
C GLY A 13 -0.20 2.74 12.64
N TYR A 14 1.06 3.13 12.89
CA TYR A 14 1.83 3.89 11.92
C TYR A 14 1.95 3.13 10.59
N ARG A 15 1.76 3.85 9.48
CA ARG A 15 2.14 3.42 8.13
C ARG A 15 2.90 4.54 7.48
N ILE A 16 3.92 4.18 6.69
CA ILE A 16 4.65 5.17 5.91
C ILE A 16 3.67 5.94 5.02
N PRO A 17 3.70 7.28 5.01
CA PRO A 17 2.85 8.06 4.13
C PRO A 17 3.15 7.73 2.67
N SER A 18 2.17 7.95 1.81
CA SER A 18 2.42 7.90 0.37
C SER A 18 3.34 9.04 -0.04
N PRO A 19 4.30 8.82 -0.96
CA PRO A 19 5.11 9.89 -1.54
C PRO A 19 4.25 10.97 -2.22
N ASP A 20 4.67 12.23 -2.17
CA ASP A 20 3.90 13.37 -2.68
C ASP A 20 3.50 13.24 -4.16
N ALA A 21 4.37 12.67 -4.99
CA ALA A 21 4.12 12.48 -6.42
C ALA A 21 3.39 11.16 -6.74
N MET A 22 2.98 10.37 -5.74
CA MET A 22 2.35 9.07 -5.98
C MET A 22 0.90 9.25 -6.45
N PRO A 23 0.50 8.67 -7.59
CA PRO A 23 -0.89 8.67 -8.06
C PRO A 23 -1.86 8.09 -7.02
N ASN A 24 -3.05 8.69 -6.86
CA ASN A 24 -4.07 8.29 -5.86
C ASN A 24 -4.42 6.79 -5.86
N ARG A 25 -4.41 6.16 -7.05
CA ARG A 25 -4.67 4.71 -7.16
C ARG A 25 -3.54 3.88 -6.56
N LEU A 26 -2.28 4.27 -6.76
CA LEU A 26 -1.13 3.63 -6.11
C LEU A 26 -1.11 3.87 -4.60
N GLN A 27 -1.55 5.04 -4.13
CA GLN A 27 -1.73 5.30 -2.70
C GLN A 27 -2.79 4.35 -2.10
N THR A 28 -3.90 4.14 -2.81
CA THR A 28 -4.95 3.20 -2.39
C THR A 28 -4.41 1.77 -2.33
N LEU A 29 -3.66 1.34 -3.34
CA LEU A 29 -3.02 0.02 -3.34
C LEU A 29 -2.09 -0.15 -2.13
N GLN A 30 -1.22 0.83 -1.86
CA GLN A 30 -0.31 0.83 -0.71
C GLN A 30 -1.06 0.64 0.61
N ARG A 31 -2.15 1.39 0.84
CA ARG A 31 -2.97 1.30 2.06
C ARG A 31 -3.60 -0.08 2.24
N ASN A 32 -4.10 -0.68 1.16
CA ASN A 32 -4.70 -2.02 1.21
C ASN A 32 -3.67 -3.12 1.56
N CYS A 33 -2.45 -3.01 1.05
CA CYS A 33 -1.36 -3.92 1.42
C CYS A 33 -0.94 -3.80 2.90
N PHE A 34 -1.19 -2.64 3.51
CA PHE A 34 -0.80 -2.30 4.87
C PHE A 34 -1.90 -2.53 5.92
N ALA A 35 -3.03 -3.14 5.56
CA ALA A 35 -4.07 -3.48 6.54
C ALA A 35 -3.49 -4.27 7.73
N THR A 36 -3.86 -3.85 8.94
CA THR A 36 -3.42 -4.48 10.20
C THR A 36 -3.76 -5.97 10.20
N GLU A 37 -5.03 -6.28 9.93
CA GLU A 37 -5.51 -7.65 9.76
C GLU A 37 -5.01 -8.24 8.45
N ALA A 38 -4.28 -9.36 8.54
CA ALA A 38 -3.74 -10.05 7.37
C ALA A 38 -4.84 -10.48 6.38
N SER A 39 -6.00 -10.89 6.90
CA SER A 39 -7.18 -11.29 6.10
C SER A 39 -7.82 -10.14 5.31
N LYS A 40 -7.56 -8.88 5.71
CA LYS A 40 -8.05 -7.69 5.00
C LYS A 40 -7.08 -7.19 3.94
N ARG A 41 -5.85 -7.72 3.90
CA ARG A 41 -4.88 -7.35 2.87
C ARG A 41 -5.34 -7.91 1.54
N TRP A 42 -5.07 -7.16 0.47
CA TRP A 42 -5.32 -7.66 -0.86
C TRP A 42 -4.48 -8.89 -1.17
N SER A 43 -5.12 -9.85 -1.84
CA SER A 43 -4.45 -10.96 -2.47
C SER A 43 -3.56 -10.49 -3.63
N MET A 44 -2.61 -11.34 -4.02
CA MET A 44 -1.78 -11.09 -5.20
C MET A 44 -2.59 -10.91 -6.48
N VAL A 45 -3.74 -11.58 -6.60
CA VAL A 45 -4.65 -11.43 -7.75
C VAL A 45 -5.26 -10.03 -7.79
N GLN A 46 -5.71 -9.51 -6.64
CA GLN A 46 -6.26 -8.15 -6.54
C GLN A 46 -5.19 -7.09 -6.80
N ILE A 47 -3.99 -7.27 -6.23
CA ILE A 47 -2.84 -6.37 -6.47
C ILE A 47 -2.49 -6.32 -7.96
N ARG A 48 -2.35 -7.48 -8.60
CA ARG A 48 -2.04 -7.57 -10.03
C ARG A 48 -3.09 -6.84 -10.88
N ARG A 49 -4.38 -7.11 -10.65
CA ARG A 49 -5.48 -6.49 -11.40
C ARG A 49 -5.45 -4.96 -11.28
N GLU A 50 -5.21 -4.43 -10.08
CA GLU A 50 -5.15 -2.99 -9.88
C GLU A 50 -3.94 -2.37 -10.60
N ILE A 51 -2.77 -3.01 -10.54
CA ILE A 51 -1.57 -2.56 -11.26
C ILE A 51 -1.81 -2.56 -12.78
N GLU A 52 -2.40 -3.62 -13.34
CA GLU A 52 -2.72 -3.69 -14.77
C GLU A 52 -3.66 -2.54 -15.18
N MET A 53 -4.71 -2.29 -14.40
CA MET A 53 -5.64 -1.19 -14.63
C MET A 53 -4.99 0.19 -14.48
N ILE A 54 -4.00 0.35 -13.60
CA ILE A 54 -3.22 1.57 -13.43
C ILE A 54 -2.39 1.80 -14.69
N CYS A 55 -1.61 0.80 -15.12
CA CYS A 55 -0.77 0.89 -16.32
C CYS A 55 -1.57 1.22 -17.59
N LEU A 56 -2.77 0.64 -17.76
CA LEU A 56 -3.64 0.93 -18.90
C LEU A 56 -4.14 2.39 -18.93
N GLN A 57 -4.32 3.02 -17.76
CA GLN A 57 -4.71 4.44 -17.67
C GLN A 57 -3.55 5.42 -17.89
N PHE A 58 -2.31 4.94 -17.90
CA PHE A 58 -1.12 5.74 -18.22
C PHE A 58 -0.73 5.65 -19.71
N GLN A 59 -1.57 5.05 -20.57
CA GLN A 59 -1.31 4.92 -22.00
C GLN A 59 -1.93 6.04 -22.87
N ASP A 60 -2.42 7.12 -22.26
CA ASP A 60 -2.88 8.35 -22.94
C ASP A 60 -1.80 9.43 -22.96
#